data_AF-A0A5M8FJ01-F1
#
_entry.id   AF-A0A5M8FJ01-F1
#
_cell.length_a   1.000
_cell.length_b   1.000
_cell.length_c   1.000
_cell.angle_alpha   90.00
_cell.angle_beta   90.00
_cell.angle_gamma   90.00
#
_symmetry.space_group_name_H-M   'P 1'
#
loop_
_entity.id
_entity.type
_entity.pdbx_description
1 polymer ?
#
loop_
_entity_poly.entity_id
_entity_poly.type
_entity_poly.pdbx_seq_one_letter_code
_entity_poly.pdbx_strand_id
1 'polypeptide(L)'
;MSAEAPRWTLYRFTHADGSAKDWAWRRLPTGGVEVAWGRSGTRAQRRVYPPREGPLIERRALQKQHKGYRLLGDAVLHEGVLQPFVRPQDASSRQQTPHFSAAANAPPTTPLPPVDLSGIAAGRDDFWF
;
A
#
# COMPACT_ATOMS: atom_id res chain seq x y z
N MET A 1 -18.25 -26.12 -3.38
CA MET A 1 -17.62 -25.23 -2.38
C MET A 1 -16.63 -24.35 -3.11
N SER A 2 -16.92 -23.07 -3.33
CA SER A 2 -15.98 -22.16 -3.97
C SER A 2 -14.83 -21.88 -2.99
N ALA A 3 -13.60 -22.22 -3.34
CA ALA A 3 -12.45 -21.88 -2.53
C ALA A 3 -12.33 -20.35 -2.46
N GLU A 4 -12.36 -19.78 -1.26
CA GLU A 4 -12.15 -18.35 -1.09
C GLU A 4 -10.74 -17.98 -1.60
N ALA A 5 -10.64 -16.91 -2.38
CA ALA A 5 -9.36 -16.43 -2.86
C ALA A 5 -8.47 -16.08 -1.65
N PRO A 6 -7.19 -16.50 -1.64
CA PRO A 6 -6.38 -16.25 -0.47
C PRO A 6 -6.16 -14.77 -0.19
N ARG A 7 -6.23 -14.41 1.10
CA ARG A 7 -6.02 -13.04 1.57
C ARG A 7 -4.54 -12.71 1.69
N TRP A 8 -4.23 -11.48 1.35
CA TRP A 8 -2.91 -10.88 1.43
C TRP A 8 -2.96 -9.61 2.28
N THR A 9 -1.93 -9.34 3.05
CA THR A 9 -1.73 -8.05 3.70
C THR A 9 -0.99 -7.14 2.72
N LEU A 10 -1.67 -6.12 2.19
CA LEU A 10 -1.16 -5.25 1.14
C LEU A 10 -0.61 -3.94 1.68
N TYR A 11 0.56 -3.56 1.18
CA TYR A 11 1.20 -2.28 1.39
C TYR A 11 1.48 -1.60 0.05
N ARG A 12 1.36 -0.27 0.01
CA ARG A 12 1.65 0.54 -1.17
C ARG A 12 2.59 1.68 -0.85
N PHE A 13 3.61 1.82 -1.67
CA PHE A 13 4.43 3.02 -1.74
C PHE A 13 3.99 3.84 -2.96
N THR A 14 3.78 5.15 -2.76
CA THR A 14 3.42 6.07 -3.84
C THR A 14 4.58 7.04 -4.04
N HIS A 15 5.09 7.09 -5.26
CA HIS A 15 6.14 8.02 -5.68
C HIS A 15 5.53 9.41 -5.95
N ALA A 16 6.39 10.44 -5.96
CA ALA A 16 5.97 11.82 -6.22
C ALA A 16 5.35 12.00 -7.61
N ASP A 17 5.75 11.18 -8.59
CA ASP A 17 5.20 11.15 -9.95
C ASP A 17 3.82 10.47 -10.05
N GLY A 18 3.26 10.03 -8.92
CA GLY A 18 1.98 9.31 -8.84
C GLY A 18 2.07 7.82 -9.18
N SER A 19 3.22 7.32 -9.63
CA SER A 19 3.43 5.89 -9.78
C SER A 19 3.44 5.22 -8.40
N ALA A 20 3.09 3.93 -8.36
CA ALA A 20 3.00 3.20 -7.11
C ALA A 20 3.56 1.78 -7.23
N LYS A 21 4.04 1.29 -6.10
CA LYS A 21 4.61 -0.04 -5.94
C LYS A 21 3.89 -0.77 -4.82
N ASP A 22 3.38 -1.95 -5.15
CA ASP A 22 2.72 -2.83 -4.22
C ASP A 22 3.72 -3.84 -3.65
N TRP A 23 3.56 -4.11 -2.36
CA TRP A 23 4.23 -5.19 -1.66
C TRP A 23 3.20 -5.83 -0.74
N ALA A 24 3.02 -7.13 -0.85
CA ALA A 24 2.06 -7.87 -0.06
C ALA A 24 2.65 -9.18 0.41
N TRP A 25 2.14 -9.68 1.53
CA TRP A 25 2.52 -10.99 2.04
C TRP A 25 1.33 -11.73 2.63
N ARG A 26 1.43 -13.05 2.74
CA ARG A 26 0.46 -13.91 3.41
C ARG A 26 1.15 -15.09 4.09
N ARG A 27 0.55 -15.59 5.18
CA ARG A 27 0.94 -16.88 5.76
C ARG A 27 0.32 -18.03 4.96
N LEU A 28 1.09 -19.08 4.75
CA LEU A 28 0.65 -20.31 4.11
C LEU A 28 0.21 -21.33 5.18
N PRO A 29 -0.69 -22.28 4.85
CA PRO A 29 -1.08 -23.35 5.77
C PRO A 29 0.09 -24.21 6.24
N THR A 30 1.15 -24.31 5.43
CA THR A 30 2.40 -25.01 5.75
C THR A 30 3.29 -24.27 6.76
N GLY A 31 2.86 -23.09 7.24
CA GLY A 31 3.62 -22.21 8.13
C GLY A 31 4.62 -21.30 7.42
N GLY A 32 4.83 -21.47 6.11
CA GLY A 32 5.65 -20.59 5.28
C GLY A 32 4.99 -19.23 5.04
N VAL A 33 5.70 -18.34 4.35
CA VAL A 33 5.18 -17.03 3.94
C VAL A 33 5.34 -16.87 2.44
N GLU A 34 4.29 -16.43 1.76
CA GLU A 34 4.38 -15.99 0.38
C GLU A 34 4.39 -14.47 0.33
N VAL A 35 5.27 -13.91 -0.49
CA VAL A 35 5.40 -12.47 -0.71
C VAL A 35 5.18 -12.20 -2.19
N ALA A 36 4.44 -11.14 -2.49
CA ALA A 36 4.19 -10.63 -3.83
C ALA A 36 4.58 -9.15 -3.92
N TRP A 37 5.18 -8.73 -5.03
CA TRP A 37 5.56 -7.32 -5.23
C TRP A 37 5.61 -6.93 -6.70
N GLY A 38 5.43 -5.64 -6.98
CA GLY A 38 5.50 -5.11 -8.34
C GLY A 38 4.96 -3.69 -8.42
N ARG A 39 4.90 -3.15 -9.63
CA ARG A 39 4.19 -1.89 -9.89
C ARG A 39 2.69 -2.11 -9.66
N SER A 40 2.04 -1.16 -8.98
CA SER A 40 0.60 -1.26 -8.68
C SER A 40 -0.23 -1.37 -9.96
N GLY A 41 -1.23 -2.26 -9.95
CA GLY A 41 -2.08 -2.52 -11.13
C GLY A 41 -1.44 -3.39 -12.22
N THR A 42 -0.24 -3.92 -11.97
CA THR A 42 0.46 -4.82 -12.90
C THR A 42 0.65 -6.21 -12.29
N ARG A 43 1.07 -7.18 -13.10
CA ARG A 43 1.34 -8.54 -12.64
C ARG A 43 2.51 -8.54 -11.65
N ALA A 44 2.25 -8.99 -10.43
CA ALA A 44 3.23 -9.07 -9.36
C ALA A 44 4.19 -10.26 -9.56
N GLN A 45 5.45 -10.03 -9.19
CA GLN A 45 6.41 -11.10 -8.91
C GLN A 45 6.06 -11.75 -7.57
N ARG A 46 6.45 -13.01 -7.38
CA ARG A 46 6.13 -13.77 -6.17
C ARG A 46 7.28 -14.63 -5.71
N ARG A 47 7.36 -14.85 -4.39
CA ARG A 47 8.31 -15.77 -3.77
C ARG A 47 7.73 -16.39 -2.51
N VAL A 48 7.94 -17.69 -2.34
CA VAL A 48 7.61 -18.44 -1.13
C VAL A 48 8.86 -18.58 -0.27
N TYR A 49 8.68 -18.37 1.02
CA TYR A 49 9.69 -18.49 2.06
C TYR A 49 9.30 -19.62 3.04
N PRO A 50 10.26 -20.43 3.51
CA PRO A 50 9.99 -21.49 4.47
C PRO A 50 9.59 -20.92 5.85
N PRO A 51 8.96 -21.72 6.72
CA PRO A 51 8.47 -21.25 8.03
C PRO A 51 9.51 -20.53 8.89
N ARG A 52 10.77 -21.00 8.84
CA ARG A 52 11.89 -20.39 9.58
C ARG A 52 12.16 -18.93 9.22
N GLU A 53 11.76 -18.50 8.02
CA GLU A 53 11.94 -17.14 7.53
C GLU A 53 10.70 -16.25 7.74
N GLY A 54 9.58 -16.82 8.20
CA GLY A 54 8.34 -16.06 8.44
C GLY A 54 8.52 -14.83 9.34
N PRO A 55 9.15 -14.96 10.52
CA PRO A 55 9.41 -13.81 11.40
C PRO A 55 10.27 -12.71 10.76
N LEU A 56 11.17 -13.07 9.84
CA LEU A 56 11.99 -12.11 9.11
C LEU A 56 11.13 -11.29 8.14
N ILE A 57 10.18 -11.92 7.44
CA ILE A 57 9.28 -11.22 6.52
C ILE A 57 8.36 -10.25 7.28
N GLU A 58 7.88 -10.63 8.46
CA GLU A 58 7.07 -9.74 9.30
C GLU A 58 7.87 -8.51 9.76
N ARG A 59 9.13 -8.69 10.17
CA ARG A 59 10.03 -7.56 10.45
C ARG A 59 10.27 -6.69 9.22
N ARG A 60 10.41 -7.28 8.03
CA ARG A 60 10.53 -6.54 6.77
C ARG A 60 9.29 -5.69 6.48
N ALA A 61 8.09 -6.17 6.82
CA ALA A 61 6.87 -5.38 6.67
C ALA A 61 6.93 -4.06 7.48
N LEU A 62 7.40 -4.14 8.73
CA LEU A 62 7.63 -2.94 9.57
C LEU A 62 8.68 -2.02 8.95
N GLN A 63 9.81 -2.57 8.50
CA GLN A 63 10.84 -1.78 7.81
C GLN A 63 10.32 -1.11 6.54
N LYS A 64 9.41 -1.74 5.80
CA LYS A 64 8.77 -1.13 4.62
C LYS A 64 7.92 0.07 5.01
N GLN A 65 7.20 -0.01 6.13
CA GLN A 65 6.44 1.14 6.64
C GLN A 65 7.34 2.33 6.99
N HIS A 66 8.48 2.07 7.64
CA HIS A 66 9.49 3.12 7.88
C HIS A 66 10.05 3.73 6.59
N LYS A 67 10.05 3.00 5.47
CA LYS A 67 10.41 3.50 4.13
C LYS A 67 9.26 4.23 3.42
N GLY A 68 8.13 4.47 4.08
CA GLY A 68 6.99 5.19 3.53
C GLY A 68 5.92 4.33 2.86
N TYR A 69 6.02 3.00 2.92
CA TYR A 69 4.90 2.14 2.51
C TYR A 69 3.73 2.31 3.48
N ARG A 70 2.52 2.48 2.94
CA ARG A 70 1.28 2.55 3.71
C ARG A 70 0.56 1.20 3.66
N LEU A 71 0.05 0.75 4.80
CA LEU A 71 -0.82 -0.43 4.87
C LEU A 71 -2.18 -0.10 4.23
N LEU A 72 -2.62 -0.91 3.26
CA LEU A 72 -3.92 -0.80 2.61
C LEU A 72 -4.94 -1.84 3.12
N GLY A 73 -4.49 -2.79 3.95
CA GLY A 73 -5.33 -3.84 4.53
C GLY A 73 -5.34 -5.11 3.68
N ASP A 74 -6.49 -5.80 3.68
CA ASP A 74 -6.66 -7.06 2.97
C ASP A 74 -6.64 -6.84 1.45
N ALA A 75 -6.07 -7.81 0.74
CA ALA A 75 -6.06 -7.85 -0.72
C ALA A 75 -6.25 -9.28 -1.23
N VAL A 76 -6.60 -9.38 -2.50
CA VAL A 76 -6.63 -10.62 -3.26
C VAL A 76 -5.67 -10.51 -4.43
N LEU A 77 -5.12 -11.66 -4.84
CA LEU A 77 -4.34 -11.74 -6.06
C LEU A 77 -5.27 -12.24 -7.18
N HIS A 78 -5.64 -11.35 -8.09
CA HIS A 78 -6.54 -11.64 -9.22
C HIS A 78 -5.77 -11.52 -10.53
N GLU A 79 -5.68 -12.59 -11.32
CA GLU A 79 -4.88 -12.65 -12.55
C GLU A 79 -3.40 -12.21 -12.35
N GLY A 80 -2.87 -12.46 -11.15
CA GLY A 80 -1.52 -12.05 -10.76
C GLY A 80 -1.37 -10.56 -10.39
N VAL A 81 -2.45 -9.79 -10.38
CA VAL A 81 -2.49 -8.39 -9.94
C VAL A 81 -2.98 -8.33 -8.49
N LEU A 82 -2.28 -7.57 -7.65
CA LEU A 82 -2.72 -7.31 -6.27
C LEU A 82 -3.85 -6.28 -6.27
N GLN A 83 -5.01 -6.67 -5.78
CA GLN A 83 -6.19 -5.82 -5.69
C GLN A 83 -6.62 -5.67 -4.23
N PRO A 84 -6.74 -4.43 -3.72
CA PRO A 84 -7.31 -4.18 -2.40
C PRO A 84 -8.68 -4.84 -2.31
N PHE A 85 -8.90 -5.57 -1.23
CA PHE A 85 -10.17 -6.19 -0.97
C PHE A 85 -11.03 -5.24 -0.13
N VAL A 86 -12.07 -4.69 -0.75
CA VAL A 86 -13.08 -3.90 -0.05
C VAL A 86 -14.20 -4.84 0.33
N ARG A 87 -14.49 -4.98 1.63
CA ARG A 87 -15.71 -5.70 2.03
C ARG A 87 -16.92 -4.89 1.57
N PRO A 88 -17.97 -5.55 1.06
CA PRO A 88 -19.20 -4.86 0.65
C PRO A 88 -19.81 -3.98 1.76
N GLN A 89 -19.59 -4.31 3.04
CA GLN A 89 -20.07 -3.50 4.17
C GLN A 89 -19.31 -2.17 4.32
N ASP A 90 -18.03 -2.09 3.97
CA ASP A 90 -17.22 -0.88 4.09
C ASP A 90 -17.48 0.13 2.95
N ALA A 91 -18.07 -0.33 1.83
CA ALA A 91 -18.42 0.54 0.71
C ALA A 91 -19.52 1.54 1.06
N SER A 92 -20.39 1.22 2.03
CA SER A 92 -21.50 2.08 2.46
C SER A 92 -21.03 3.28 3.31
N SER A 93 -19.83 3.23 3.89
CA SER A 93 -19.29 4.31 4.73
C SER A 93 -18.57 5.41 3.95
N ARG A 94 -18.38 5.26 2.62
CA ARG A 94 -17.73 6.28 1.77
C ARG A 94 -18.72 7.26 1.11
N GLN A 95 -20.01 7.18 1.40
CA GLN A 95 -21.02 8.16 0.96
C GLN A 95 -21.35 9.24 2.01
N GLN A 96 -20.45 9.53 2.95
CA GLN A 96 -20.52 10.83 3.64
C GLN A 96 -19.91 11.91 2.75
N THR A 97 -20.72 12.38 1.80
CA THR A 97 -20.58 13.71 1.23
C THR A 97 -20.60 14.69 2.41
N PRO A 98 -19.55 15.50 2.66
CA PRO A 98 -19.66 16.56 3.64
C PRO A 98 -20.69 17.57 3.10
N HIS A 99 -21.90 17.51 3.64
CA HIS A 99 -22.87 18.59 3.51
C HIS A 99 -22.29 19.78 4.30
N PHE A 100 -21.48 20.60 3.63
CA PHE A 100 -21.05 21.88 4.18
C PHE A 100 -22.30 22.75 4.35
N SER A 101 -22.86 22.74 5.56
CA SER A 101 -23.82 23.75 5.97
C SER A 101 -23.06 25.06 6.13
N ALA A 102 -23.34 26.00 5.23
CA ALA A 102 -22.86 27.36 5.33
C ALA A 102 -23.37 28.00 6.63
N ALA A 103 -22.46 28.29 7.55
CA ALA A 103 -22.68 29.25 8.62
C ALA A 103 -21.39 30.05 8.83
N ALA A 104 -21.52 31.36 8.71
CA ALA A 104 -20.46 32.34 8.68
C ALA A 104 -19.63 32.34 9.96
N ASN A 105 -18.30 32.28 9.81
CA ASN A 105 -17.29 33.00 10.61
C ASN A 105 -15.89 32.53 10.17
N ALA A 106 -15.29 33.20 9.19
CA ALA A 106 -13.91 32.98 8.77
C ALA A 106 -13.01 34.12 9.31
N PRO A 107 -11.88 33.83 9.98
CA PRO A 107 -10.76 34.76 10.04
C PRO A 107 -9.92 34.67 8.75
N PRO A 108 -9.29 35.75 8.28
CA PRO A 108 -8.57 35.76 7.01
C PRO A 108 -7.25 34.97 7.09
N THR A 109 -7.10 33.97 6.22
CA THR A 109 -5.87 33.18 6.04
C THR A 109 -4.92 33.92 5.09
N THR A 110 -3.73 34.27 5.59
CA THR A 110 -2.61 34.79 4.78
C THR A 110 -2.05 33.69 3.85
N PRO A 111 -1.80 33.96 2.55
CA PRO A 111 -1.20 32.97 1.65
C PRO A 111 0.31 32.79 1.89
N LEU A 112 0.77 31.53 1.97
CA LEU A 112 2.19 31.16 2.02
C LEU A 112 2.84 31.20 0.63
N PRO A 113 4.12 31.60 0.50
CA PRO A 113 4.81 31.65 -0.79
C PRO A 113 5.16 30.26 -1.34
N PRO A 114 5.29 30.11 -2.67
CA PRO A 114 5.63 28.84 -3.32
C PRO A 114 7.06 28.42 -2.99
N VAL A 115 7.22 27.16 -2.57
CA VAL A 115 8.52 26.53 -2.30
C VAL A 115 9.25 26.27 -3.62
N ASP A 116 10.46 26.80 -3.75
CA ASP A 116 11.37 26.54 -4.86
C ASP A 116 12.17 25.25 -4.59
N LEU A 117 12.06 24.26 -5.50
CA LEU A 117 12.67 22.93 -5.40
C LEU A 117 13.92 22.76 -6.27
N SER A 118 14.54 23.85 -6.73
CA SER A 118 15.72 23.82 -7.60
C SER A 118 17.00 23.21 -6.99
N GLY A 119 16.97 22.69 -5.75
CA GLY A 119 18.15 22.18 -5.03
C GLY A 119 18.26 20.66 -4.84
N ILE A 120 17.29 19.82 -5.24
CA ILE A 120 17.37 18.38 -4.94
C ILE A 120 18.14 17.65 -6.05
N ALA A 121 19.47 17.58 -5.87
CA ALA A 121 20.36 16.79 -6.69
C ALA A 121 19.95 15.30 -6.70
N ALA A 122 19.77 14.77 -7.90
CA ALA A 122 19.58 13.36 -8.17
C ALA A 122 20.83 12.56 -7.75
N GLY A 123 20.66 11.51 -6.97
CA GLY A 123 21.76 10.59 -6.70
C GLY A 123 21.51 9.60 -5.58
N ARG A 124 20.85 8.49 -5.91
CA ARG A 124 21.49 7.16 -6.07
C ARG A 124 20.42 6.06 -6.00
N ASP A 125 20.29 5.41 -7.15
CA ASP A 125 19.77 4.07 -7.30
C ASP A 125 20.48 3.13 -6.32
N ASP A 126 19.75 2.58 -5.35
CA ASP A 126 20.22 1.43 -4.58
C ASP A 126 19.32 0.24 -4.89
N PHE A 127 19.82 -0.54 -5.85
CA PHE A 127 19.31 -1.81 -6.31
C PHE A 127 19.25 -2.83 -5.16
N TRP A 128 18.05 -3.40 -5.02
CA TRP A 128 17.65 -4.68 -4.44
C TRP A 128 18.73 -5.68 -3.98
N PHE A 129 18.69 -6.08 -2.71
CA PHE A 129 18.88 -7.47 -2.23
C PHE A 129 18.04 -7.74 -0.97
#